data_AF-A0A9E5LQK4-F1
#
_entry.id   AF-A0A9E5LQK4-F1
#
_cell.length_a   1.000
_cell.length_b   1.000
_cell.length_c   1.000
_cell.angle_alpha   90.00
_cell.angle_beta   90.00
_cell.angle_gamma   90.00
#
_symmetry.space_group_name_H-M   'P 1'
#
loop_
_entity.id
_entity.type
_entity.pdbx_description
1 polymer ?
#
loop_
_entity_poly.entity_id
_entity_poly.type
_entity_poly.pdbx_seq_one_letter_code
_entity_poly.pdbx_strand_id
1 'polypeptide(L)' 'HGSPGSSHSHAGDLPNLKADANGNANYSAKVHGITVNTGPAGIVGRSVVIHRDPDDYKSQPAGNSGPRIACGLIRSS' A
#
# COMPACT_ATOMS: atom_id res chain seq x y z
N HIS A 1 -7.52 8.63 3.71
CA HIS A 1 -7.49 7.28 3.09
C HIS A 1 -8.60 7.17 2.06
N GLY A 2 -8.37 6.51 0.92
CA GLY A 2 -9.38 6.28 -0.10
C GLY A 2 -8.90 5.45 -1.30
N SER A 3 -9.74 5.31 -2.33
CA SER A 3 -9.37 4.57 -3.56
C SER A 3 -8.08 5.11 -4.19
N PRO A 4 -7.11 4.24 -4.56
CA PRO A 4 -5.84 4.66 -5.14
C PRO A 4 -6.01 5.63 -6.32
N GLY A 5 -5.31 6.76 -6.28
CA GLY A 5 -5.35 7.79 -7.32
C GLY A 5 -6.55 8.74 -7.26
N SER A 6 -7.49 8.55 -6.32
CA SER A 6 -8.56 9.50 -6.03
C SER A 6 -8.00 10.76 -5.33
N SER A 7 -8.68 11.89 -5.50
CA SER A 7 -8.33 13.16 -4.81
C SER A 7 -8.38 13.08 -3.28
N HIS A 8 -9.07 12.07 -2.73
CA HIS A 8 -9.21 11.86 -1.28
C HIS A 8 -8.38 10.68 -0.76
N SER A 9 -7.48 10.13 -1.58
CA SER A 9 -6.59 9.02 -1.19
C SER A 9 -5.26 9.50 -0.61
N HIS A 10 -4.60 8.65 0.17
CA HIS A 10 -3.20 8.86 0.54
C HIS A 10 -2.29 8.44 -0.62
N ALA A 11 -1.10 9.05 -0.71
CA ALA A 11 -0.09 8.69 -1.72
C ALA A 11 0.39 7.23 -1.63
N GLY A 12 0.19 6.57 -0.48
CA GLY A 12 0.53 5.17 -0.24
C GLY A 12 -0.66 4.20 -0.32
N ASP A 13 -1.88 4.67 -0.61
CA ASP A 13 -3.03 3.78 -0.81
C ASP A 13 -2.85 3.06 -2.17
N LEU A 14 -2.90 1.73 -2.15
CA LEU A 14 -2.63 0.85 -3.30
C LEU A 14 -3.80 -0.11 -3.55
N PRO A 15 -4.02 -0.58 -4.79
CA PRO A 15 -4.99 -1.63 -5.05
C PRO A 15 -4.77 -2.88 -4.19
N ASN A 16 -5.87 -3.51 -3.77
CA ASN A 16 -5.83 -4.75 -3.00
C ASN A 16 -5.02 -5.84 -3.70
N LEU A 17 -4.12 -6.46 -2.94
CA LEU A 17 -3.38 -7.64 -3.36
C LEU A 17 -4.32 -8.84 -3.49
N LYS A 18 -4.20 -9.61 -4.57
CA LYS A 18 -4.96 -10.85 -4.76
C LYS A 18 -4.01 -12.04 -4.79
N ALA A 19 -4.15 -12.93 -3.81
CA ALA A 19 -3.46 -14.21 -3.80
C ALA A 19 -4.21 -15.26 -4.64
N ASP A 20 -3.46 -16.21 -5.18
CA ASP A 20 -3.99 -17.42 -5.79
C ASP A 20 -4.47 -18.43 -4.73
N ALA A 21 -5.01 -19.56 -5.17
CA ALA A 21 -5.50 -20.61 -4.27
C ALA A 21 -4.40 -21.27 -3.41
N ASN A 22 -3.13 -21.08 -3.76
CA ASN A 22 -1.97 -21.58 -3.01
C ASN A 22 -1.39 -20.53 -2.06
N GLY A 23 -1.97 -19.34 -2.00
CA GLY A 23 -1.49 -18.23 -1.16
C GLY A 23 -0.36 -17.41 -1.78
N ASN A 24 -0.02 -17.60 -3.06
CA ASN A 24 0.98 -16.79 -3.74
C ASN A 24 0.34 -15.56 -4.36
N ALA A 25 1.04 -14.43 -4.35
CA ALA A 25 0.58 -13.22 -5.03
C ALA A 25 1.74 -12.56 -5.79
N ASN A 26 1.49 -12.16 -7.03
CA ASN A 26 2.35 -11.24 -7.76
C ASN A 26 1.65 -9.89 -7.85
N TYR A 27 2.39 -8.83 -7.61
CA TYR A 27 1.84 -7.48 -7.59
C TYR A 27 2.68 -6.54 -8.42
N SER A 28 2.02 -5.83 -9.33
CA SER A 28 2.61 -4.76 -10.12
C SER A 28 1.58 -3.64 -10.26
N ALA A 29 1.99 -2.42 -9.92
CA ALA A 29 1.15 -1.25 -10.02
C ALA A 29 2.00 -0.04 -10.38
N LYS A 30 1.40 0.90 -11.11
CA LYS A 30 1.97 2.23 -11.29
C LYS A 30 1.39 3.15 -10.23
N VAL A 31 2.27 3.78 -9.45
CA VAL A 31 1.88 4.66 -8.34
C VAL A 31 2.34 6.07 -8.65
N HIS A 32 1.46 7.03 -8.41
CA HIS A 32 1.70 8.46 -8.62
C HIS A 32 1.81 9.18 -7.27
N GLY A 33 2.51 10.33 -7.23
CA GLY A 33 2.63 11.14 -6.02
C GLY A 33 3.68 10.66 -5.02
N ILE A 34 4.46 9.64 -5.38
CA ILE A 34 5.63 9.18 -4.63
C ILE A 34 6.89 9.23 -5.49
N THR A 35 8.05 9.35 -4.85
CA THR A 35 9.37 9.23 -5.49
C THR A 35 10.14 8.08 -4.86
N VAL A 36 11.18 7.57 -5.52
CA VAL A 36 12.05 6.52 -4.98
C VAL A 36 13.34 7.16 -4.45
N ASN A 37 13.22 8.00 -3.41
CA ASN A 37 14.31 8.80 -2.83
C ASN A 37 14.05 9.09 -1.34
N THR A 38 14.96 9.73 -0.61
CA THR A 38 14.58 10.28 0.71
C THR A 38 13.71 11.54 0.57
N GLY A 39 12.99 11.92 1.64
CA GLY A 39 12.25 13.19 1.71
C GLY A 39 10.72 13.08 1.83
N PRO A 40 10.00 14.21 1.71
CA PRO A 40 8.57 14.30 2.00
C PRO A 40 7.70 13.34 1.18
N ALA A 41 7.98 13.18 -0.12
CA ALA A 41 7.27 12.24 -1.01
C ALA A 41 7.96 10.86 -1.16
N GLY A 42 8.98 10.58 -0.34
CA GLY A 42 10.09 9.73 -0.73
C GLY A 42 10.00 8.20 -0.66
N ILE A 43 9.14 7.47 0.04
CA ILE A 43 9.22 5.99 0.23
C ILE A 43 10.53 5.30 0.71
N VAL A 44 11.75 5.73 0.41
CA VAL A 44 12.97 5.15 1.01
C VAL A 44 12.94 5.39 2.51
N GLY A 45 13.15 4.32 3.28
CA GLY A 45 12.98 4.31 4.74
C GLY A 45 11.54 4.12 5.23
N ARG A 46 10.55 4.04 4.32
CA ARG A 46 9.16 3.64 4.64
C ARG A 46 8.98 2.13 4.41
N SER A 47 7.82 1.60 4.79
CA SER A 47 7.52 0.16 4.64
C SER A 47 6.36 -0.09 3.69
N VAL A 48 6.44 -1.19 2.95
CA VAL A 48 5.26 -1.85 2.37
C VAL A 48 4.62 -2.69 3.47
N VAL A 49 3.29 -2.64 3.59
CA VAL A 49 2.55 -3.37 4.62
C VAL A 49 1.45 -4.18 3.94
N ILE A 50 1.33 -5.46 4.31
CA ILE A 50 0.21 -6.32 3.93
C ILE A 50 -0.74 -6.42 5.11
N HIS A 51 -2.01 -6.20 4.82
CA HIS A 51 -3.12 -6.29 5.77
C HIS A 51 -3.85 -7.62 5.61
N ARG A 52 -4.54 -8.08 6.67
CA ARG A 52 -5.28 -9.35 6.65
C ARG A 52 -6.52 -9.27 5.76
N ASP A 53 -7.27 -8.18 5.89
CA ASP A 53 -8.58 -8.04 5.25
C ASP A 53 -8.48 -7.10 4.03
N PRO A 54 -9.34 -7.26 3.01
CA PRO A 54 -9.37 -6.33 1.88
C PRO A 54 -9.69 -4.91 2.34
N ASP A 55 -8.99 -3.95 1.75
CA ASP A 55 -9.26 -2.53 1.92
C ASP A 55 -10.59 -2.14 1.26
N ASP A 56 -11.45 -1.43 2.00
CA ASP A 56 -12.76 -0.95 1.52
C ASP A 56 -12.70 0.38 0.77
N TYR A 57 -11.51 0.98 0.66
CA TYR A 57 -11.18 2.23 -0.01
C TYR A 57 -11.94 3.46 0.49
N LYS A 58 -12.47 3.43 1.71
CA LYS A 58 -13.33 4.52 2.23
C LYS A 58 -13.13 4.78 3.70
N SER A 59 -13.12 3.75 4.52
CA SER A 59 -13.16 3.87 5.98
C SER A 59 -11.87 4.47 6.51
N GLN A 60 -12.00 5.49 7.37
CA GLN A 60 -10.84 6.11 8.00
C GLN A 60 -10.43 5.31 9.25
N PRO A 61 -9.12 5.27 9.58
CA PRO A 61 -8.02 5.88 8.84
C PRO A 61 -7.39 4.97 7.77
N ALA A 62 -7.79 3.69 7.68
CA ALA A 62 -7.03 2.67 6.95
C ALA A 62 -7.92 1.55 6.36
N GLY A 63 -9.06 1.92 5.77
CA GLY A 63 -9.81 1.04 4.87
C GLY A 63 -10.48 -0.18 5.49
N ASN A 64 -10.61 -0.23 6.83
CA ASN A 64 -11.03 -1.42 7.57
C ASN A 64 -10.22 -2.69 7.24
N SER A 65 -8.97 -2.54 6.78
CA SER A 65 -8.12 -3.64 6.28
C SER A 65 -7.64 -4.60 7.39
N GLY A 66 -8.07 -4.39 8.63
CA GLY A 66 -7.70 -5.25 9.76
C GLY A 66 -6.21 -5.16 10.14
N PRO A 67 -5.68 -6.16 10.86
CA PRO A 67 -4.31 -6.14 11.35
C PRO A 67 -3.28 -6.24 10.22
N ARG A 68 -2.08 -5.73 10.50
CA ARG A 68 -0.91 -5.85 9.63
C ARG A 68 -0.30 -7.24 9.80
N ILE A 69 -0.21 -8.02 8.72
CA ILE A 69 0.26 -9.41 8.74
C ILE A 69 1.68 -9.58 8.18
N ALA A 70 2.17 -8.61 7.41
CA ALA A 70 3.55 -8.55 6.97
C ALA A 70 3.99 -7.11 6.76
N CYS A 71 5.29 -6.85 6.88
CA CYS A 71 5.89 -5.58 6.48
C CYS A 71 7.29 -5.79 5.88
N GLY A 72 7.69 -4.87 5.01
CA GLY A 72 9.03 -4.87 4.41
C GLY A 72 9.55 -3.44 4.27
N LEU A 73 10.76 -3.18 4.78
CA LEU A 73 11.43 -1.89 4.68
C LEU A 73 11.91 -1.64 3.23
N ILE A 74 11.56 -0.48 2.67
CA ILE A 74 12.08 -0.03 1.39
C ILE A 74 13.45 0.61 1.63
N ARG A 75 14.49 -0.04 1.12
CA ARG A 75 15.89 0.42 1.22
C ARG A 75 16.35 0.93 -0.14
N SER A 76 17.26 1.91 -0.12
CA SER A 76 18.07 2.23 -1.29
C SER A 76 19.02 1.06 -1.57
N SER A 77 19.09 0.64 -2.83
CA SER A 77 20.03 -0.35 -3.36
C SER A 77 21.21 0.33 -4.02
#